data_AF-A0A4V4HTQ2-F1
#
_entry.id   AF-A0A4V4HTQ2-F1
#
_cell.length_a   1.000
_cell.length_b   1.000
_cell.length_c   1.000
_cell.angle_alpha   90.00
_cell.angle_beta   90.00
_cell.angle_gamma   90.00
#
_symmetry.space_group_name_H-M   'P 1'
#
loop_
_entity.id
_entity.type
_entity.pdbx_description
1 polymer ?
#
loop_
_entity_poly.entity_id
_entity_poly.type
_entity_poly.pdbx_seq_one_letter_code
_entity_poly.pdbx_strand_id
1 'polypeptide(L)'
;MRRSELQYDNNGNLTINFDYRNSTAVCDLSEYASSVRTIHFKIKFPTPNPNDSDLTRVTGEIEDIVTVINNEFTKLSQLDVTFSLHRIDVNQLSSALAFRRLRLRGCELTYFVEGEWTDTVDMDSNWLQELERIHGRANYSNYYPEDSDEGEIWMASDSE
;
A
#
# COMPACT_ATOMS: atom_id res chain seq x y z
N MET A 1 16.15 -17.75 12.78
CA MET A 1 16.62 -16.36 12.58
C MET A 1 15.53 -15.63 11.80
N ARG A 2 14.88 -14.63 12.39
CA ARG A 2 14.00 -13.73 11.63
C ARG A 2 14.91 -12.96 10.65
N ARG A 3 14.63 -13.01 9.36
CA ARG A 3 15.31 -12.13 8.40
C ARG A 3 14.80 -10.71 8.64
N SER A 4 15.69 -9.72 8.57
CA SER A 4 15.27 -8.32 8.61
C SER A 4 14.31 -8.06 7.46
N GLU A 5 13.17 -7.41 7.74
CA GLU A 5 12.21 -6.97 6.73
C GLU A 5 12.86 -5.94 5.80
N LEU A 6 13.69 -5.06 6.37
CA LEU A 6 14.45 -4.05 5.65
C LEU A 6 15.82 -4.60 5.24
N GLN A 7 16.12 -4.52 3.96
CA GLN A 7 17.40 -4.92 3.38
C GLN A 7 17.89 -3.82 2.45
N TYR A 8 18.95 -3.13 2.85
CA TYR A 8 19.57 -2.07 2.08
C TYR A 8 20.85 -2.56 1.41
N ASP A 9 21.05 -2.19 0.15
CA ASP A 9 22.30 -2.40 -0.57
C ASP A 9 23.09 -1.10 -0.78
N ASN A 10 24.40 -1.23 -1.02
CA ASN A 10 25.27 -0.07 -1.24
C ASN A 10 25.01 0.68 -2.56
N ASN A 11 24.06 0.22 -3.39
CA ASN A 11 23.66 0.89 -4.62
C ASN A 11 22.48 1.85 -4.42
N GLY A 12 21.98 1.96 -3.18
CA GLY A 12 20.84 2.80 -2.85
C GLY A 12 19.49 2.11 -3.01
N ASN A 13 19.46 0.78 -3.10
CA ASN A 13 18.22 0.01 -3.16
C ASN A 13 17.84 -0.46 -1.76
N LEU A 14 16.59 -0.21 -1.37
CA LEU A 14 15.99 -0.75 -0.17
C LEU A 14 14.90 -1.74 -0.55
N THR A 15 15.03 -2.98 -0.10
CA THR A 15 13.94 -3.96 -0.17
C THR A 15 13.21 -4.01 1.16
N ILE A 16 11.89 -3.83 1.12
CA ILE A 16 10.97 -3.98 2.25
C ILE A 16 10.23 -5.30 2.04
N ASN A 17 10.64 -6.36 2.71
CA ASN A 17 9.95 -7.66 2.72
C ASN A 17 8.94 -7.66 3.88
N PHE A 18 7.81 -7.01 3.66
CA PHE A 18 6.78 -6.77 4.67
C PHE A 18 6.17 -8.09 5.19
N ASP A 19 6.23 -8.28 6.50
CA ASP A 19 5.62 -9.41 7.21
C ASP A 19 4.14 -9.10 7.50
N TYR A 20 3.24 -9.79 6.79
CA TYR A 20 1.80 -9.66 6.95
C TYR A 20 1.33 -9.79 8.41
N ARG A 21 1.98 -10.64 9.22
CA ARG A 21 1.51 -10.95 10.57
C ARG A 21 1.99 -9.98 11.63
N ASN A 22 3.19 -9.44 11.48
CA ASN A 22 3.83 -8.63 12.51
C ASN A 22 4.99 -7.81 11.91
N SER A 23 4.63 -6.83 11.07
CA SER A 23 5.59 -5.93 10.46
C SER A 23 6.12 -4.93 11.48
N THR A 24 7.44 -4.75 11.52
CA THR A 24 8.12 -3.64 12.19
C THR A 24 8.80 -2.71 11.20
N ALA A 25 8.53 -2.86 9.89
CA ALA A 25 9.22 -2.14 8.83
C ALA A 25 9.13 -0.61 9.00
N VAL A 26 7.99 -0.08 9.46
CA VAL A 26 7.78 1.35 9.68
C VAL A 26 8.77 1.92 10.71
N CYS A 27 9.08 1.17 11.77
CA CYS A 27 9.87 1.67 12.90
C CYS A 27 11.30 2.09 12.51
N ASP A 28 11.90 1.34 11.58
CA ASP A 28 13.30 1.51 11.22
C ASP A 28 13.47 2.14 9.81
N LEU A 29 12.37 2.46 9.12
CA LEU A 29 12.41 2.91 7.74
C LEU A 29 13.15 4.25 7.57
N SER A 30 12.96 5.16 8.52
CA SER A 30 13.58 6.50 8.54
C SER A 30 15.11 6.46 8.52
N GLU A 31 15.73 5.40 9.02
CA GLU A 31 17.20 5.25 9.03
C GLU A 31 17.80 5.27 7.61
N TYR A 32 17.01 4.89 6.61
CA TYR A 32 17.45 4.75 5.22
C TYR A 32 17.12 5.97 4.35
N ALA A 33 16.30 6.89 4.83
CA ALA A 33 15.66 7.97 4.05
C ALA A 33 16.66 8.86 3.28
N SER A 34 17.84 9.10 3.86
CA SER A 34 18.86 9.99 3.29
C SER A 34 19.66 9.37 2.13
N SER A 35 19.64 8.05 1.97
CA SER A 35 20.54 7.32 1.07
C SER A 35 19.83 6.53 -0.02
N VAL A 36 18.56 6.18 0.19
CA VAL A 36 17.77 5.37 -0.74
C VAL A 36 17.37 6.16 -1.98
N ARG A 37 17.47 5.48 -3.13
CA ARG A 37 17.04 5.97 -4.45
C ARG A 37 15.94 5.12 -5.05
N THR A 38 15.93 3.83 -4.71
CA THR A 38 14.93 2.87 -5.19
C THR A 38 14.41 2.04 -4.03
N ILE A 39 13.10 1.86 -3.96
CA ILE A 39 12.44 0.98 -2.99
C ILE A 39 11.77 -0.17 -3.73
N HIS A 40 11.97 -1.39 -3.25
CA HIS A 40 11.21 -2.56 -3.66
C HIS A 40 10.35 -3.03 -2.48
N PHE A 41 9.06 -2.72 -2.52
CA PHE A 41 8.10 -3.16 -1.51
C PHE A 41 7.55 -4.53 -1.90
N LYS A 42 7.59 -5.50 -1.00
CA LYS A 42 7.14 -6.87 -1.24
C LYS A 42 6.30 -7.35 -0.06
N ILE A 43 5.12 -7.87 -0.36
CA ILE A 43 4.27 -8.54 0.63
C ILE A 43 3.73 -9.85 0.06
N LYS A 44 3.66 -10.86 0.93
CA LYS A 44 2.97 -12.12 0.63
C LYS A 44 1.71 -12.22 1.48
N PHE A 45 0.56 -12.20 0.81
CA PHE A 45 -0.72 -12.34 1.47
C PHE A 45 -1.03 -13.82 1.79
N PRO A 46 -1.71 -14.11 2.91
CA PRO A 46 -2.26 -15.42 3.17
C PRO A 46 -3.43 -15.74 2.24
N THR A 47 -3.91 -16.98 2.28
CA THR A 47 -5.16 -17.37 1.60
C THR A 47 -6.29 -16.45 2.08
N PRO A 48 -7.06 -15.83 1.16
CA PRO A 48 -8.07 -14.86 1.53
C PRO A 48 -9.15 -15.44 2.43
N ASN A 49 -9.41 -14.77 3.55
CA ASN A 49 -10.42 -15.12 4.52
C ASN A 49 -11.42 -13.95 4.63
N PRO A 50 -12.74 -14.18 4.46
CA PRO A 50 -13.75 -13.11 4.59
C PRO A 50 -13.73 -12.39 5.95
N ASN A 51 -13.22 -13.05 7.00
CA ASN A 51 -13.11 -12.52 8.35
C ASN A 51 -11.67 -12.13 8.70
N ASP A 52 -10.87 -11.75 7.71
CA ASP A 52 -9.48 -11.34 7.92
C ASP A 52 -9.42 -9.96 8.56
N SER A 53 -9.40 -9.95 9.91
CA SER A 53 -9.23 -8.72 10.69
C SER A 53 -7.84 -8.10 10.54
N ASP A 54 -6.85 -8.87 10.09
CA ASP A 54 -5.49 -8.38 9.90
C ASP A 54 -5.36 -7.51 8.66
N LEU A 55 -6.21 -7.69 7.64
CA LEU A 55 -6.11 -6.94 6.39
C LEU A 55 -6.28 -5.42 6.59
N THR A 56 -7.18 -5.02 7.50
CA THR A 56 -7.36 -3.61 7.87
C THR A 56 -6.10 -3.03 8.49
N ARG A 57 -5.51 -3.76 9.44
CA ARG A 57 -4.24 -3.39 10.10
C ARG A 57 -3.11 -3.29 9.08
N VAL A 58 -2.95 -4.30 8.22
CA VAL A 58 -1.91 -4.35 7.19
C VAL A 58 -2.04 -3.19 6.21
N THR A 59 -3.27 -2.84 5.83
CA THR A 59 -3.50 -1.67 4.96
C THR A 59 -3.06 -0.38 5.65
N GLY A 60 -3.39 -0.19 6.94
CA GLY A 60 -2.93 0.96 7.72
C GLY A 60 -1.41 1.01 7.87
N GLU A 61 -0.76 -0.13 8.15
CA GLU A 61 0.70 -0.22 8.22
C GLU A 61 1.38 0.12 6.88
N ILE A 62 0.77 -0.26 5.74
CA ILE A 62 1.25 0.15 4.41
C ILE A 62 1.09 1.67 4.21
N GLU A 63 -0.02 2.25 4.66
CA GLU A 63 -0.22 3.71 4.63
C GLU A 63 0.80 4.47 5.49
N ASP A 64 1.17 3.93 6.64
CA ASP A 64 2.22 4.49 7.50
C ASP A 64 3.58 4.45 6.78
N ILE A 65 3.92 3.35 6.11
CA ILE A 65 5.13 3.25 5.26
C ILE A 65 5.12 4.32 4.18
N VAL A 66 4.01 4.45 3.45
CA VAL A 66 3.87 5.47 2.39
C VAL A 66 4.05 6.88 2.95
N THR A 67 3.51 7.14 4.14
CA THR A 67 3.63 8.44 4.82
C THR A 67 5.08 8.76 5.16
N VAL A 68 5.81 7.83 5.74
CA VAL A 68 7.26 7.99 6.02
C VAL A 68 8.04 8.23 4.73
N ILE A 69 7.76 7.45 3.68
CA ILE A 69 8.42 7.61 2.38
C ILE A 69 8.20 9.02 1.81
N ASN A 70 6.95 9.48 1.79
CA ASN A 70 6.60 10.81 1.28
C ASN A 70 7.26 11.95 2.04
N ASN A 71 7.41 11.81 3.36
CA ASN A 71 7.91 12.87 4.22
C ASN A 71 9.44 12.94 4.25
N GLU A 72 10.12 11.79 4.16
CA GLU A 72 11.54 11.70 4.50
C GLU A 72 12.45 11.35 3.31
N PHE A 73 11.96 10.58 2.33
CA PHE A 73 12.80 10.02 1.26
C PHE A 73 12.98 10.99 0.09
N THR A 74 13.71 12.07 0.32
CA THR A 74 13.95 13.16 -0.65
C THR A 74 14.71 12.76 -1.93
N LYS A 75 15.41 11.62 -1.93
CA LYS A 75 16.20 11.13 -3.08
C LYS A 75 15.55 9.97 -3.82
N LEU A 76 14.36 9.53 -3.39
CA LEU A 76 13.64 8.44 -4.03
C LEU A 76 13.23 8.83 -5.44
N SER A 77 13.61 8.00 -6.40
CA SER A 77 13.28 8.18 -7.82
C SER A 77 12.43 7.03 -8.37
N GLN A 78 12.36 5.90 -7.67
CA GLN A 78 11.63 4.72 -8.12
C GLN A 78 11.10 3.92 -6.92
N LEU A 79 9.88 3.43 -7.05
CA LEU A 79 9.27 2.51 -6.10
C LEU A 79 8.49 1.44 -6.85
N ASP A 80 8.88 0.18 -6.63
CA ASP A 80 8.23 -0.98 -7.23
C ASP A 80 7.46 -1.74 -6.14
N VAL A 81 6.17 -2.01 -6.37
CA VAL A 81 5.32 -2.75 -5.43
C VAL A 81 5.08 -4.16 -5.96
N THR A 82 5.33 -5.17 -5.15
CA THR A 82 5.09 -6.59 -5.48
C THR A 82 4.17 -7.26 -4.49
N PHE A 83 3.00 -7.70 -4.95
CA PHE A 83 2.04 -8.45 -4.14
C PHE A 83 2.05 -9.93 -4.56
N SER A 84 2.26 -10.84 -3.61
CA SER A 84 2.14 -12.29 -3.85
C SER A 84 0.88 -12.83 -3.19
N LEU A 85 -0.05 -13.34 -3.98
CA LEU A 85 -1.36 -13.82 -3.53
C LEU A 85 -1.49 -15.33 -3.74
N HIS A 86 -2.34 -15.96 -2.92
CA HIS A 86 -2.74 -17.35 -3.13
C HIS A 86 -3.83 -17.48 -4.21
N ARG A 87 -4.71 -16.49 -4.35
CA ARG A 87 -5.73 -16.40 -5.40
C ARG A 87 -6.01 -14.93 -5.64
N ILE A 88 -6.63 -14.59 -6.76
CA ILE A 88 -7.08 -13.21 -6.97
C ILE A 88 -8.06 -12.85 -5.85
N ASP A 89 -7.71 -11.80 -5.11
CA ASP A 89 -8.54 -11.21 -4.07
C ASP A 89 -8.43 -9.69 -4.13
N VAL A 90 -9.55 -9.06 -4.43
CA VAL A 90 -9.60 -7.61 -4.67
C VAL A 90 -9.35 -6.82 -3.39
N ASN A 91 -9.68 -7.36 -2.21
CA ASN A 91 -9.42 -6.68 -0.93
C ASN A 91 -7.92 -6.64 -0.61
N GLN A 92 -7.22 -7.73 -0.85
CA GLN A 92 -5.77 -7.79 -0.69
C GLN A 92 -5.07 -6.87 -1.70
N LEU A 93 -5.55 -6.84 -2.94
CA LEU A 93 -5.00 -5.96 -3.98
C LEU A 93 -5.29 -4.48 -3.68
N SER A 94 -6.45 -4.13 -3.13
CA SER A 94 -6.81 -2.73 -2.86
C SER A 94 -5.90 -2.06 -1.82
N SER A 95 -5.18 -2.81 -0.98
CA SER A 95 -4.13 -2.25 -0.10
C SER A 95 -3.03 -1.53 -0.89
N ALA A 96 -2.85 -1.82 -2.18
CA ALA A 96 -1.91 -1.10 -3.03
C ALA A 96 -2.31 0.35 -3.32
N LEU A 97 -3.58 0.73 -3.09
CA LEU A 97 -4.06 2.10 -3.27
C LEU A 97 -3.30 3.11 -2.40
N ALA A 98 -2.79 2.69 -1.25
CA ALA A 98 -1.95 3.53 -0.40
C ALA A 98 -0.78 4.15 -1.20
N PHE A 99 -0.17 3.39 -2.09
CA PHE A 99 0.98 3.85 -2.89
C PHE A 99 0.61 4.93 -3.93
N ARG A 100 -0.68 5.12 -4.28
CA ARG A 100 -1.11 6.26 -5.12
C ARG A 100 -0.87 7.61 -4.45
N ARG A 101 -0.79 7.63 -3.12
CA ARG A 101 -0.53 8.87 -2.36
C ARG A 101 0.94 9.28 -2.43
N LEU A 102 1.82 8.47 -3.01
CA LEU A 102 3.22 8.83 -3.19
C LEU A 102 3.34 10.01 -4.15
N ARG A 103 4.18 10.98 -3.80
CA ARG A 103 4.56 12.09 -4.69
C ARG A 103 5.59 11.65 -5.74
N LEU A 104 5.45 10.42 -6.22
CA LEU A 104 6.32 9.76 -7.18
C LEU A 104 5.48 9.30 -8.37
N ARG A 105 5.88 9.68 -9.59
CA ARG A 105 5.17 9.25 -10.81
C ARG A 105 5.70 7.91 -11.29
N GLY A 106 4.82 7.13 -11.94
CA GLY A 106 5.20 5.84 -12.55
C GLY A 106 5.44 4.74 -11.52
N CYS A 107 4.73 4.79 -10.39
CA CYS A 107 4.70 3.69 -9.44
C CYS A 107 3.92 2.53 -10.07
N GLU A 108 4.48 1.32 -10.05
CA GLU A 108 3.86 0.13 -10.62
C GLU A 108 3.56 -0.90 -9.53
N LEU A 109 2.40 -1.54 -9.65
CA LEU A 109 2.05 -2.75 -8.92
C LEU A 109 2.24 -3.95 -9.83
N THR A 110 3.16 -4.84 -9.46
CA THR A 110 3.20 -6.19 -10.02
C THR A 110 2.56 -7.16 -9.03
N TYR A 111 1.68 -8.03 -9.50
CA TYR A 111 1.10 -9.06 -8.64
C TYR A 111 1.20 -10.47 -9.23
N PHE A 112 1.44 -11.41 -8.33
CA PHE A 112 1.61 -12.83 -8.62
C PHE A 112 0.49 -13.61 -7.94
N VAL A 113 -0.04 -14.62 -8.62
CA VAL A 113 -1.06 -15.53 -8.08
C VAL A 113 -0.52 -16.94 -8.14
N GLU A 114 -0.52 -17.65 -7.01
CA GLU A 114 0.05 -19.01 -6.88
C GLU A 114 1.52 -19.13 -7.34
N GLY A 115 2.25 -18.00 -7.31
CA GLY A 115 3.65 -17.93 -7.73
C GLY A 115 3.87 -17.57 -9.20
N GLU A 116 2.81 -17.48 -9.99
CA GLU A 116 2.87 -17.10 -11.40
C GLU A 116 2.63 -15.60 -11.57
N TRP A 117 3.42 -14.96 -12.44
CA TRP A 117 3.19 -13.56 -12.80
C TRP A 117 1.81 -13.42 -13.43
N THR A 118 0.99 -12.53 -12.89
CA THR A 118 -0.37 -12.32 -13.37
C THR A 118 -0.47 -11.02 -14.17
N ASP A 119 0.00 -9.91 -13.62
CA ASP A 119 -0.01 -8.62 -14.29
C ASP A 119 0.94 -7.60 -13.64
N THR A 120 1.21 -6.52 -14.37
CA THR A 120 1.89 -5.31 -13.90
C THR A 120 1.08 -4.09 -14.33
N VAL A 121 0.60 -3.31 -13.35
CA VAL A 121 -0.31 -2.19 -13.59
C VAL A 121 0.29 -0.89 -13.09
N ASP A 122 0.07 0.19 -13.86
CA ASP A 122 0.35 1.56 -13.42
C ASP A 122 -0.59 1.90 -12.27
N MET A 123 -0.02 2.30 -11.13
CA MET A 123 -0.76 2.60 -9.92
C MET A 123 -1.76 3.74 -10.15
N ASP A 124 -1.46 4.69 -11.04
CA ASP A 124 -2.28 5.88 -11.34
C ASP A 124 -3.46 5.59 -12.30
N SER A 125 -3.53 4.37 -12.84
CA SER A 125 -4.59 3.96 -13.78
C SER A 125 -5.89 3.50 -13.08
N ASN A 126 -6.91 3.11 -13.85
CA ASN A 126 -8.16 2.54 -13.31
C ASN A 126 -8.10 1.02 -13.03
N TRP A 127 -6.91 0.45 -12.89
CA TRP A 127 -6.67 -1.00 -12.75
C TRP A 127 -7.57 -1.70 -11.73
N LEU A 128 -7.80 -1.08 -10.56
CA LEU A 128 -8.64 -1.69 -9.52
C LEU A 128 -10.11 -1.78 -9.95
N GLN A 129 -10.64 -0.75 -10.61
CA GLN A 129 -12.02 -0.76 -11.10
C GLN A 129 -12.24 -1.86 -12.15
N GLU A 130 -11.22 -2.12 -12.97
CA GLU A 130 -11.25 -3.20 -13.95
C GLU A 130 -11.24 -4.58 -13.28
N LEU A 131 -10.41 -4.76 -12.25
CA LEU A 131 -10.41 -5.98 -11.44
C LEU A 131 -11.74 -6.20 -10.72
N GLU A 132 -12.31 -5.15 -10.14
CA GLU A 132 -13.61 -5.20 -9.46
C GLU A 132 -14.75 -5.61 -10.39
N ARG A 133 -14.71 -5.14 -11.63
CA ARG A 133 -15.69 -5.51 -12.65
C ARG A 133 -15.65 -7.01 -12.96
N ILE A 134 -14.48 -7.63 -12.89
CA ILE A 134 -14.28 -9.05 -13.25
C ILE A 134 -14.46 -9.97 -12.05
N HIS A 135 -13.95 -9.58 -10.88
CA HIS A 135 -13.80 -10.44 -9.70
C HIS A 135 -14.72 -10.07 -8.54
N GLY A 136 -15.54 -9.02 -8.69
CA GLY A 136 -16.39 -8.49 -7.64
C GLY A 136 -15.71 -7.34 -6.89
N ARG A 137 -16.54 -6.47 -6.27
CA ARG A 137 -16.05 -5.27 -5.58
C ARG A 137 -15.24 -5.62 -4.34
N ALA A 138 -14.25 -4.77 -4.03
CA ALA A 138 -13.63 -4.78 -2.72
C ALA A 138 -14.70 -4.50 -1.64
N ASN A 139 -14.57 -5.16 -0.50
CA ASN A 139 -15.23 -4.79 0.72
C ASN A 139 -14.55 -3.55 1.30
N TYR A 140 -15.08 -2.39 0.93
CA TYR A 140 -14.65 -1.08 1.39
C TYR A 140 -15.02 -0.79 2.86
N SER A 141 -15.46 -1.76 3.67
CA SER A 141 -15.67 -1.54 5.11
C SER A 141 -14.39 -1.15 5.87
N ASN A 142 -13.23 -1.26 5.22
CA ASN A 142 -11.93 -0.81 5.69
C ASN A 142 -11.47 0.53 5.08
N TYR A 143 -12.30 1.14 4.23
CA TYR A 143 -12.05 2.43 3.61
C TYR A 143 -12.49 3.51 4.61
N TYR A 144 -11.55 4.31 5.11
CA TYR A 144 -11.93 5.59 5.71
C TYR A 144 -12.68 6.39 4.64
N PRO A 145 -13.81 7.04 4.98
CA PRO A 145 -14.44 7.95 4.04
C PRO A 145 -13.39 8.98 3.61
N GLU A 146 -13.28 9.19 2.30
CA GLU A 146 -12.59 10.36 1.74
C GLU A 146 -12.99 11.55 2.58
N ASP A 147 -12.02 12.38 3.01
CA ASP A 147 -12.29 13.62 3.72
C ASP A 147 -13.38 14.36 2.95
N SER A 148 -14.60 14.25 3.47
CA SER A 148 -15.74 14.91 2.90
C SER A 148 -15.53 16.37 3.26
N ASP A 149 -15.06 17.14 2.29
CA ASP A 149 -15.09 18.61 2.31
C ASP A 149 -16.56 19.12 2.28
N GLU A 150 -17.47 18.47 3.02
CA GLU A 150 -18.75 19.04 3.39
C GLU A 150 -18.50 20.03 4.51
N GLY A 151 -18.18 21.27 4.11
CA GLY A 151 -18.20 22.42 5.00
C GLY A 151 -19.50 22.43 5.80
N GLU A 152 -19.38 22.33 7.13
CA GLU A 152 -20.45 22.59 8.07
C GLU A 152 -20.96 24.02 7.86
N ILE A 153 -22.08 24.15 7.14
CA ILE A 153 -22.86 25.38 7.10
C ILE A 153 -23.63 25.44 8.42
N TRP A 154 -23.09 26.16 9.39
CA TRP A 154 -23.82 26.56 10.60
C TRP A 154 -24.96 27.49 10.21
N MET A 155 -26.16 26.95 10.01
CA MET A 155 -27.39 27.74 10.00
C MET A 155 -27.66 28.20 11.43
N ALA A 156 -27.17 29.40 11.79
CA ALA A 156 -27.67 30.11 12.96
C ALA A 156 -29.12 30.52 12.68
N SER A 157 -30.08 29.81 13.29
CA SER A 157 -31.46 30.25 13.35
C SER A 157 -31.56 31.42 14.34
N ASP A 158 -31.50 32.64 13.83
CA ASP A 158 -32.07 33.79 14.52
C ASP A 158 -33.59 33.61 14.52
N SER A 159 -34.16 33.46 15.73
CA SER A 159 -35.60 33.56 15.96
C SER A 159 -35.91 35.00 16.37
N GLU A 160 -36.93 35.58 15.74
CA GLU A 160 -37.49 36.92 15.96
C GLU A 160 -37.88 37.21 17.43
#